data_AF-A0A3S4ZM09-F1
#
_entry.id   AF-A0A3S4ZM09-F1
#
_cell.length_a   1.000
_cell.length_b   1.000
_cell.length_c   1.000
_cell.angle_alpha   90.00
_cell.angle_beta   90.00
_cell.angle_gamma   90.00
#
_symmetry.space_group_name_H-M   'P 1'
#
loop_
_entity.id
_entity.type
_entity.pdbx_description
1 polymer ?
#
loop_
_entity_poly.entity_id
_entity_poly.type
_entity_poly.pdbx_seq_one_letter_code
_entity_poly.pdbx_strand_id
1 'polypeptide(L)'
;MKLSAVKERELPEVDDEFAQLASEFDTVDELKADMKNQVAEAKVSEQGAQARDKVLAKLIEMIEVPVPEKVIEEQLEQHFNNPEAGEDHDTEEHRQEVRENTETAFKNEMVLDAIADAEEVEVNQNEMINYIITMSSQYGMDPNQFAQMLDGSGQAGMLVGEVRRSKALGEVLKKAVVKDTKGKAVDLSKFLSEGEEDEK
;
A
#
# COMPACT_ATOMS: atom_id res chain seq x y z
N MET A 1 33.07 15.03 -31.89
CA MET A 1 33.26 15.48 -30.50
C MET A 1 34.75 15.67 -30.24
N LYS A 2 35.16 16.80 -29.66
CA LYS A 2 36.54 17.00 -29.16
C LYS A 2 36.50 16.79 -27.64
N LEU A 3 37.39 15.93 -27.12
CA LEU A 3 37.59 15.77 -25.68
C LEU A 3 38.14 17.09 -25.12
N SER A 4 37.43 17.70 -24.18
CA SER A 4 37.76 19.02 -23.61
C SER A 4 38.45 18.93 -22.25
N ALA A 5 38.18 17.91 -21.43
CA ALA A 5 38.89 17.63 -20.18
C ALA A 5 38.64 16.20 -19.69
N VAL A 6 39.59 15.67 -18.93
CA VAL A 6 39.42 14.49 -18.08
C VAL A 6 39.53 14.98 -16.64
N LYS A 7 38.53 14.68 -15.81
CA LYS A 7 38.51 15.03 -14.38
C LYS A 7 38.26 13.78 -13.56
N GLU A 8 38.93 13.69 -12.42
CA GLU A 8 38.71 12.66 -11.41
C GLU A 8 37.80 13.22 -10.31
N ARG A 9 36.89 12.38 -9.79
CA ARG A 9 36.02 12.74 -8.67
C ARG A 9 36.69 12.32 -7.38
N GLU A 10 37.11 13.29 -6.58
CA GLU A 10 37.52 13.07 -5.19
C GLU A 10 36.30 13.23 -4.29
N LEU A 11 36.01 12.20 -3.49
CA LEU A 11 34.90 12.25 -2.52
C LEU A 11 35.40 12.97 -1.26
N PRO A 12 34.64 13.92 -0.72
CA PRO A 12 34.99 14.55 0.56
C PRO A 12 34.98 13.52 1.69
N GLU A 13 35.77 13.79 2.73
CA GLU A 13 35.68 13.02 3.99
C GLU A 13 34.33 13.26 4.66
N VAL A 14 33.82 12.25 5.38
CA VAL A 14 32.53 12.32 6.05
C VAL A 14 32.78 12.78 7.49
N ASP A 15 32.96 14.09 7.65
CA ASP A 15 33.24 14.80 8.90
C ASP A 15 32.18 15.89 9.19
N ASP A 16 32.44 16.73 10.20
CA ASP A 16 31.49 17.78 10.62
C ASP A 16 31.35 18.89 9.56
N GLU A 17 32.42 19.20 8.80
CA GLU A 17 32.34 20.16 7.69
C GLU A 17 31.43 19.62 6.58
N PHE A 18 31.53 18.31 6.29
CA PHE A 18 30.62 17.64 5.36
C PHE A 18 29.17 17.67 5.86
N ALA A 19 28.94 17.40 7.14
CA ALA A 19 27.59 17.42 7.72
C ALA A 19 26.93 18.80 7.57
N GLN A 20 27.65 19.88 7.89
CA GLN A 20 27.16 21.25 7.76
C GLN A 20 26.92 21.67 6.30
N LEU A 21 27.72 21.15 5.35
CA LEU A 21 27.56 21.46 3.93
C LEU A 21 26.39 20.69 3.30
N ALA A 22 26.17 19.45 3.70
CA ALA A 22 25.23 18.52 3.07
C ALA A 22 23.87 18.44 3.77
N SER A 23 23.74 18.97 4.98
CA SER A 23 22.54 18.83 5.81
C SER A 23 22.32 20.02 6.74
N GLU A 24 21.27 19.94 7.56
CA GLU A 24 20.97 20.93 8.61
C GLU A 24 21.72 20.68 9.93
N PHE A 25 22.52 19.60 10.01
CA PHE A 25 23.20 19.18 11.24
C PHE A 25 24.58 19.81 11.40
N ASP A 26 24.97 20.04 12.66
CA ASP A 26 26.27 20.66 12.98
C ASP A 26 27.40 19.63 13.00
N THR A 27 27.08 18.35 13.23
CA THR A 27 28.06 17.26 13.35
C THR A 27 27.72 16.03 12.51
N VAL A 28 28.74 15.26 12.15
CA VAL A 28 28.56 13.99 11.42
C VAL A 28 27.77 12.95 12.21
N ASP A 29 27.86 13.00 13.55
CA ASP A 29 27.16 12.06 14.41
C ASP A 29 25.65 12.34 14.43
N GLU A 30 25.24 13.60 14.39
CA GLU A 30 23.83 14.00 14.25
C GLU A 30 23.27 13.56 12.89
N LEU A 31 23.99 13.85 11.80
CA LEU A 31 23.60 13.39 10.46
C LEU A 31 23.44 11.86 10.40
N LYS A 32 24.39 11.10 10.97
CA LYS A 32 24.29 9.64 11.03
C LYS A 32 23.13 9.17 11.89
N ALA A 33 22.85 9.83 13.00
CA ALA A 33 21.73 9.49 13.88
C ALA A 33 20.39 9.71 13.16
N ASP A 34 20.24 10.82 12.46
CA ASP A 34 19.06 11.13 11.65
C ASP A 34 18.87 10.13 10.51
N MET A 35 19.91 9.88 9.70
CA MET A 35 19.85 8.87 8.64
C MET A 35 19.47 7.48 9.18
N LYS A 36 19.96 7.12 10.37
CA LYS A 36 19.60 5.87 11.02
C LYS A 36 18.12 5.84 11.41
N ASN A 37 17.57 6.95 11.89
CA ASN A 37 16.15 7.08 12.20
C ASN A 37 15.30 6.97 10.93
N GLN A 38 15.64 7.71 9.87
CA GLN A 38 14.96 7.64 8.58
C GLN A 38 14.93 6.22 8.01
N VAL A 39 16.07 5.53 8.01
CA VAL A 39 16.15 4.14 7.56
C VAL A 39 15.33 3.20 8.45
N ALA A 40 15.33 3.43 9.77
CA ALA A 40 14.53 2.63 10.69
C ALA A 40 13.03 2.78 10.44
N GLU A 41 12.55 4.02 10.24
CA GLU A 41 11.14 4.31 9.94
C GLU A 41 10.71 3.72 8.60
N ALA A 42 11.53 3.89 7.56
CA ALA A 42 11.29 3.26 6.26
C ALA A 42 11.20 1.73 6.38
N LYS A 43 12.04 1.11 7.22
CA LYS A 43 12.01 -0.34 7.45
C LYS A 43 10.80 -0.80 8.24
N VAL A 44 10.32 -0.01 9.21
CA VAL A 44 9.07 -0.33 9.93
C VAL A 44 7.87 -0.26 8.97
N SER A 45 7.81 0.76 8.12
CA SER A 45 6.74 0.88 7.10
C SER A 45 6.76 -0.30 6.12
N GLU A 46 7.95 -0.67 5.61
CA GLU A 46 8.12 -1.85 4.75
C GLU A 46 7.68 -3.15 5.46
N GLN A 47 8.06 -3.33 6.72
CA GLN A 47 7.64 -4.49 7.51
C GLN A 47 6.13 -4.50 7.77
N GLY A 48 5.51 -3.34 7.98
CA GLY A 48 4.06 -3.18 8.13
C GLY A 48 3.32 -3.61 6.87
N ALA A 49 3.75 -3.14 5.70
CA ALA A 49 3.19 -3.56 4.41
C ALA A 49 3.33 -5.08 4.19
N GLN A 50 4.53 -5.63 4.42
CA GLN A 50 4.74 -7.08 4.30
C GLN A 50 3.91 -7.89 5.30
N ALA A 51 3.71 -7.36 6.52
CA ALA A 51 2.90 -8.02 7.52
C ALA A 51 1.41 -8.01 7.13
N ARG A 52 0.92 -6.90 6.59
CA ARG A 52 -0.43 -6.77 6.03
C ARG A 52 -0.68 -7.83 4.96
N ASP A 53 0.21 -7.94 3.98
CA ASP A 53 0.11 -8.91 2.89
C ASP A 53 0.11 -10.36 3.40
N LYS A 54 1.04 -10.67 4.32
CA LYS A 54 1.17 -12.02 4.90
C LYS A 54 -0.02 -12.40 5.77
N VAL A 55 -0.58 -11.45 6.53
CA VAL A 55 -1.77 -11.69 7.34
C VAL A 55 -2.95 -12.00 6.43
N LEU A 56 -3.15 -11.20 5.38
CA LEU A 56 -4.24 -11.44 4.43
C LEU A 56 -4.11 -12.81 3.75
N ALA A 57 -2.93 -13.13 3.21
CA ALA A 57 -2.68 -14.43 2.59
C ALA A 57 -3.00 -15.59 3.56
N LYS A 58 -2.56 -15.45 4.81
CA LYS A 58 -2.82 -16.46 5.85
C LYS A 58 -4.31 -16.57 6.22
N LEU A 59 -5.06 -15.47 6.23
CA LEU A 59 -6.51 -15.52 6.46
C LEU A 59 -7.22 -16.31 5.38
N ILE A 60 -6.86 -16.11 4.11
CA ILE A 60 -7.46 -16.84 2.97
C ILE A 60 -7.09 -18.33 3.03
N GLU A 61 -5.86 -18.68 3.42
CA GLU A 61 -5.46 -20.09 3.58
C GLU A 61 -6.25 -20.82 4.68
N MET A 62 -6.76 -20.09 5.67
CA MET A 62 -7.47 -20.66 6.82
C MET A 62 -8.97 -20.87 6.54
N ILE A 63 -9.52 -20.29 5.47
CA ILE A 63 -10.96 -20.24 5.23
C ILE A 63 -11.26 -20.63 3.78
N GLU A 64 -12.18 -21.58 3.59
CA GLU A 64 -12.69 -21.89 2.25
C GLU A 64 -13.77 -20.87 1.87
N VAL A 65 -13.49 -20.06 0.86
CA VAL A 65 -14.44 -19.09 0.29
C VAL A 65 -14.79 -19.54 -1.13
N PRO A 66 -16.03 -20.01 -1.37
CA PRO A 66 -16.46 -20.43 -2.69
C PRO A 66 -16.58 -19.20 -3.61
N VAL A 67 -15.83 -19.20 -4.70
CA VAL A 67 -15.91 -18.16 -5.73
C VAL A 67 -16.92 -18.60 -6.79
N PRO A 68 -17.99 -17.82 -7.04
CA PRO A 68 -18.93 -18.14 -8.10
C PRO A 68 -18.26 -18.02 -9.48
N GLU A 69 -18.35 -19.05 -10.31
CA GLU A 69 -17.75 -19.05 -11.66
C GLU A 69 -18.21 -17.85 -12.51
N LYS A 70 -19.47 -17.43 -12.34
CA LYS A 70 -20.03 -16.26 -13.01
C LYS A 70 -19.24 -14.97 -12.74
N VAL A 71 -18.72 -14.79 -11.53
CA VAL A 71 -17.90 -13.61 -11.17
C VAL A 71 -16.59 -13.64 -11.97
N ILE A 72 -16.00 -14.83 -12.11
CA ILE A 72 -14.77 -15.02 -12.88
C ILE A 72 -15.03 -14.76 -14.37
N GLU A 73 -16.10 -15.33 -14.92
CA GLU A 73 -16.49 -15.13 -16.32
C GLU A 73 -16.74 -13.65 -16.64
N GLU A 74 -17.47 -12.94 -15.77
CA GLU A 74 -17.74 -11.50 -15.94
C GLU A 74 -16.45 -10.66 -15.92
N GLN A 75 -15.50 -10.98 -15.04
CA GLN A 75 -14.21 -10.29 -14.98
C GLN A 75 -13.32 -10.58 -16.19
N LEU A 76 -13.28 -11.84 -16.64
CA LEU A 76 -12.57 -12.20 -17.85
C LEU A 76 -13.17 -11.50 -19.08
N GLU A 77 -14.50 -11.44 -19.17
CA GLU A 77 -15.16 -10.70 -20.25
C GLU A 77 -14.79 -9.21 -20.19
N GLN A 78 -14.89 -8.58 -19.02
CA GLN A 78 -14.54 -7.16 -18.87
C GLN A 78 -13.08 -6.86 -19.23
N HIS A 79 -12.14 -7.73 -18.83
CA HIS A 79 -10.72 -7.54 -19.07
C HIS A 79 -10.36 -7.75 -20.55
N PHE A 80 -10.85 -8.82 -21.18
CA PHE A 80 -10.47 -9.21 -22.54
C PHE A 80 -11.35 -8.61 -23.64
N ASN A 81 -12.50 -8.01 -23.31
CA ASN A 81 -13.38 -7.34 -24.27
C ASN A 81 -12.91 -5.91 -24.59
N ASN A 82 -11.63 -5.75 -24.91
CA ASN A 82 -11.04 -4.50 -25.39
C ASN A 82 -10.62 -4.65 -26.87
N PRO A 83 -11.38 -4.08 -27.82
CA PRO A 83 -11.09 -4.19 -29.25
C PRO A 83 -9.84 -3.42 -29.70
N GLU A 84 -9.29 -2.53 -28.86
CA GLU A 84 -8.06 -1.80 -29.14
C GLU A 84 -6.80 -2.52 -28.64
N ALA A 85 -6.97 -3.66 -27.95
CA ALA A 85 -5.85 -4.45 -27.44
C ALA A 85 -5.16 -5.24 -28.56
N GLY A 86 -3.83 -5.42 -28.46
CA GLY A 86 -3.03 -6.14 -29.45
C GLY A 86 -3.30 -7.66 -29.48
N GLU A 87 -2.81 -8.34 -30.53
CA GLU A 87 -3.04 -9.79 -30.73
C GLU A 87 -2.55 -10.67 -29.58
N ASP A 88 -1.52 -10.25 -28.83
CA ASP A 88 -0.98 -10.98 -27.68
C ASP A 88 -1.73 -10.69 -26.36
N HIS A 89 -2.79 -9.89 -26.38
CA HIS A 89 -3.54 -9.53 -25.18
C HIS A 89 -4.36 -10.72 -24.66
N ASP A 90 -4.99 -11.49 -25.54
CA ASP A 90 -5.92 -12.56 -25.19
C ASP A 90 -5.28 -13.95 -25.37
N THR A 91 -4.38 -14.30 -24.45
CA THR A 91 -3.71 -15.61 -24.42
C THR A 91 -4.23 -16.46 -23.27
N GLU A 92 -4.10 -17.79 -23.39
CA GLU A 92 -4.53 -18.71 -22.33
C GLU A 92 -3.79 -18.46 -21.01
N GLU A 93 -2.50 -18.14 -21.06
CA GLU A 93 -1.69 -17.83 -19.88
C GLU A 93 -2.20 -16.56 -19.18
N HIS A 94 -2.48 -15.50 -19.93
CA HIS A 94 -3.02 -14.26 -19.37
C HIS A 94 -4.46 -14.46 -18.85
N ARG A 95 -5.29 -15.25 -19.53
CA ARG A 95 -6.63 -15.61 -19.03
C ARG A 95 -6.57 -16.36 -17.71
N GLN A 96 -5.64 -17.31 -17.57
CA GLN A 96 -5.43 -18.04 -16.33
C GLN A 96 -4.97 -17.09 -15.21
N GLU A 97 -4.03 -16.19 -15.50
CA GLU A 97 -3.58 -15.18 -14.52
C GLU A 97 -4.72 -14.28 -14.05
N VAL A 98 -5.53 -13.73 -14.97
CA VAL A 98 -6.68 -12.88 -14.63
C VAL A 98 -7.71 -13.66 -13.81
N ARG A 99 -7.93 -14.95 -14.12
CA ARG A 99 -8.80 -15.83 -13.34
C ARG A 99 -8.28 -16.00 -11.90
N GLU A 100 -7.02 -16.37 -11.73
CA GLU A 100 -6.41 -16.57 -10.40
C GLU A 100 -6.41 -15.28 -9.56
N ASN A 101 -6.13 -14.14 -10.21
CA ASN A 101 -6.22 -12.82 -9.59
C ASN A 101 -7.65 -12.47 -9.18
N THR A 102 -8.64 -12.74 -10.04
CA THR A 102 -10.06 -12.51 -9.76
C THR A 102 -10.54 -13.35 -8.57
N GLU A 103 -10.18 -14.64 -8.56
CA GLU A 103 -10.51 -15.53 -7.45
C GLU A 103 -9.90 -15.01 -6.14
N THR A 104 -8.64 -14.62 -6.16
CA THR A 104 -7.93 -14.11 -4.97
C THR A 104 -8.55 -12.80 -4.49
N ALA A 105 -8.84 -11.87 -5.40
CA ALA A 105 -9.48 -10.60 -5.09
C ALA A 105 -10.87 -10.78 -4.47
N PHE A 106 -11.69 -11.67 -5.04
CA PHE A 106 -13.01 -11.98 -4.49
C PHE A 106 -12.93 -12.58 -3.09
N LYS A 107 -12.02 -13.55 -2.88
CA LYS A 107 -11.80 -14.16 -1.55
C LYS A 107 -11.36 -13.11 -0.53
N ASN A 108 -10.45 -12.23 -0.91
CA ASN A 108 -10.00 -11.11 -0.08
C ASN A 108 -11.16 -10.22 0.33
N GLU A 109 -11.97 -9.78 -0.63
CA GLU A 109 -13.10 -8.89 -0.38
C GLU A 109 -14.09 -9.53 0.61
N MET A 110 -14.51 -10.77 0.36
CA MET A 110 -15.48 -11.46 1.21
C MET A 110 -14.97 -11.71 2.63
N VAL A 111 -13.70 -12.08 2.80
CA VAL A 111 -13.11 -12.29 4.14
C VAL A 111 -13.03 -10.96 4.88
N LEU A 112 -12.55 -9.90 4.22
CA LEU A 112 -12.39 -8.60 4.87
C LEU A 112 -13.73 -7.94 5.18
N ASP A 113 -14.74 -8.09 4.31
CA ASP A 113 -16.10 -7.60 4.59
C ASP A 113 -16.71 -8.34 5.78
N ALA A 114 -16.54 -9.66 5.87
CA ALA A 114 -17.01 -10.44 7.01
C ALA A 114 -16.33 -10.05 8.32
N ILE A 115 -15.02 -9.75 8.29
CA ILE A 115 -14.28 -9.24 9.45
C ILE A 115 -14.77 -7.84 9.82
N ALA A 116 -14.95 -6.96 8.83
CA ALA A 116 -15.45 -5.62 9.04
C ALA A 116 -16.85 -5.62 9.67
N ASP A 117 -17.72 -6.55 9.27
CA ASP A 117 -19.03 -6.74 9.88
C ASP A 117 -18.92 -7.28 11.32
N ALA A 118 -18.09 -8.29 11.54
CA ALA A 118 -17.92 -8.92 12.85
C ALA A 118 -17.29 -7.99 13.91
N GLU A 119 -16.41 -7.10 13.48
CA GLU A 119 -15.72 -6.12 14.33
C GLU A 119 -16.42 -4.74 14.31
N GLU A 120 -17.60 -4.63 13.68
CA GLU A 120 -18.40 -3.39 13.57
C GLU A 120 -17.56 -2.20 13.07
N VAL A 121 -16.72 -2.45 12.06
CA VAL A 121 -15.82 -1.44 11.51
C VAL A 121 -16.61 -0.39 10.73
N GLU A 122 -16.58 0.84 11.23
CA GLU A 122 -17.13 2.02 10.56
C GLU A 122 -16.01 2.90 9.99
N VAL A 123 -16.31 3.55 8.87
CA VAL A 123 -15.41 4.53 8.23
C VAL A 123 -15.94 5.93 8.56
N ASN A 124 -15.11 6.74 9.18
CA ASN A 124 -15.45 8.12 9.50
C ASN A 124 -15.06 9.07 8.35
N GLN A 125 -15.51 10.33 8.45
CA GLN A 125 -15.29 11.32 7.40
C GLN A 125 -13.79 11.67 7.23
N ASN A 126 -13.02 11.72 8.31
CA ASN A 126 -11.60 12.06 8.27
C ASN A 126 -10.79 10.97 7.57
N GLU A 127 -11.08 9.71 7.83
CA GLU A 127 -10.47 8.56 7.14
C GLU A 127 -10.72 8.61 5.63
N MET A 128 -11.94 8.98 5.22
CA MET A 128 -12.28 9.17 3.82
C MET A 128 -11.54 10.35 3.18
N ILE A 129 -11.42 11.48 3.90
CA ILE A 129 -10.66 12.65 3.45
C ILE A 129 -9.17 12.29 3.27
N ASN A 130 -8.58 11.61 4.25
CA ASN A 130 -7.19 11.18 4.20
C ASN A 130 -6.95 10.23 3.02
N TYR A 131 -7.84 9.26 2.82
CA TYR A 131 -7.77 8.36 1.67
C TYR A 131 -7.85 9.13 0.33
N ILE A 132 -8.77 10.09 0.21
CA ILE A 132 -8.88 10.95 -0.98
C ILE A 132 -7.58 11.74 -1.22
N ILE A 133 -6.98 12.32 -0.18
CA ILE A 133 -5.72 13.07 -0.29
C ILE A 133 -4.58 12.17 -0.76
N THR A 134 -4.44 10.98 -0.15
CA THR A 134 -3.42 10.01 -0.52
C THR A 134 -3.59 9.59 -1.98
N MET A 135 -4.80 9.20 -2.38
CA MET A 135 -5.07 8.75 -3.74
C MET A 135 -4.90 9.87 -4.76
N SER A 136 -5.41 11.07 -4.50
CA SER A 136 -5.29 12.19 -5.44
C SER A 136 -3.83 12.58 -5.68
N SER A 137 -2.97 12.46 -4.65
CA SER A 137 -1.52 12.67 -4.78
C SER A 137 -0.88 11.69 -5.75
N GLN A 138 -1.25 10.41 -5.71
CA GLN A 138 -0.74 9.39 -6.64
C GLN A 138 -1.18 9.67 -8.09
N TYR A 139 -2.38 10.21 -8.28
CA TYR A 139 -2.89 10.61 -9.60
C TYR A 139 -2.43 12.01 -10.04
N GLY A 140 -1.69 12.75 -9.21
CA GLY A 140 -1.28 14.12 -9.50
C GLY A 140 -2.45 15.11 -9.61
N MET A 141 -3.55 14.85 -8.90
CA MET A 141 -4.80 15.61 -8.96
C MET A 141 -5.07 16.35 -7.64
N ASP A 142 -5.75 17.49 -7.72
CA ASP A 142 -6.28 18.18 -6.54
C ASP A 142 -7.33 17.31 -5.81
N PRO A 143 -7.28 17.22 -4.46
CA PRO A 143 -8.22 16.39 -3.70
C PRO A 143 -9.70 16.70 -3.95
N ASN A 144 -10.07 17.98 -4.15
CA ASN A 144 -11.47 18.34 -4.40
C ASN A 144 -11.92 17.92 -5.80
N GLN A 145 -11.03 18.02 -6.79
CA GLN A 145 -11.31 17.55 -8.15
C GLN A 145 -11.47 16.02 -8.17
N PHE A 146 -10.62 15.30 -7.44
CA PHE A 146 -10.72 13.85 -7.33
C PHE A 146 -12.03 13.42 -6.65
N ALA A 147 -12.42 14.07 -5.55
CA ALA A 147 -13.70 13.83 -4.88
C ALA A 147 -14.91 14.06 -5.81
N GLN A 148 -14.91 15.16 -6.58
CA GLN A 148 -15.97 15.44 -7.55
C GLN A 148 -16.05 14.40 -8.66
N MET A 149 -14.90 13.90 -9.12
CA MET A 149 -14.85 12.82 -10.12
C MET A 149 -15.48 11.53 -9.59
N LEU A 150 -15.18 11.17 -8.34
CA LEU A 150 -15.70 9.97 -7.66
C LEU A 150 -17.22 10.05 -7.43
N ASP A 151 -17.73 11.23 -7.07
CA ASP A 151 -19.16 11.46 -6.91
C ASP A 151 -19.87 11.39 -8.28
N GLY A 152 -19.31 12.04 -9.29
CA GLY A 152 -19.86 12.04 -10.65
C GLY A 152 -19.87 10.67 -11.34
N SER A 153 -18.95 9.77 -10.98
CA SER A 153 -18.90 8.39 -11.48
C SER A 153 -19.70 7.39 -10.64
N GLY A 154 -20.24 7.82 -9.49
CA GLY A 154 -20.92 6.94 -8.53
C GLY A 154 -19.99 5.96 -7.81
N GLN A 155 -18.68 6.19 -7.85
CA GLN A 155 -17.67 5.30 -7.25
C GLN A 155 -17.40 5.58 -5.78
N ALA A 156 -17.96 6.66 -5.22
CA ALA A 156 -17.78 7.03 -3.81
C ALA A 156 -18.12 5.87 -2.84
N GLY A 157 -19.20 5.11 -3.10
CA GLY A 157 -19.58 3.96 -2.26
C GLY A 157 -18.59 2.80 -2.32
N MET A 158 -17.95 2.58 -3.48
CA MET A 158 -16.92 1.55 -3.64
C MET A 158 -15.67 1.88 -2.79
N LEU A 159 -15.28 3.16 -2.75
CA LEU A 159 -14.16 3.59 -1.92
C LEU A 159 -14.43 3.47 -0.42
N VAL A 160 -15.67 3.72 0.02
CA VAL A 160 -16.06 3.47 1.42
C VAL A 160 -15.82 2.01 1.78
N GLY A 161 -16.21 1.07 0.91
CA GLY A 161 -15.93 -0.36 1.08
C GLY A 161 -14.43 -0.67 1.16
N GLU A 162 -13.62 -0.05 0.30
CA GLU A 162 -12.17 -0.24 0.29
C GLU A 162 -11.49 0.27 1.58
N VAL A 163 -11.84 1.48 2.02
CA VAL A 163 -11.32 2.05 3.28
C VAL A 163 -11.74 1.17 4.46
N ARG A 164 -12.99 0.71 4.47
CA ARG A 164 -13.52 -0.17 5.52
C ARG A 164 -12.74 -1.49 5.60
N ARG A 165 -12.49 -2.15 4.46
CA ARG A 165 -11.70 -3.39 4.40
C ARG A 165 -10.24 -3.18 4.80
N SER A 166 -9.65 -2.06 4.39
CA SER A 166 -8.29 -1.69 4.80
C SER A 166 -8.20 -1.55 6.33
N LYS A 167 -9.19 -0.90 6.95
CA LYS A 167 -9.30 -0.75 8.40
C LYS A 167 -9.52 -2.10 9.10
N ALA A 168 -10.40 -2.94 8.58
CA ALA A 168 -10.63 -4.29 9.11
C ALA A 168 -9.34 -5.13 9.10
N LEU A 169 -8.53 -5.06 8.04
CA LEU A 169 -7.23 -5.72 8.01
C LEU A 169 -6.25 -5.14 9.04
N GLY A 170 -6.30 -3.83 9.28
CA GLY A 170 -5.56 -3.17 10.37
C GLY A 170 -5.94 -3.72 11.74
N GLU A 171 -7.23 -3.93 12.02
CA GLU A 171 -7.71 -4.56 13.26
C GLU A 171 -7.22 -6.00 13.43
N VAL A 172 -7.15 -6.77 12.34
CA VAL A 172 -6.53 -8.10 12.39
C VAL A 172 -5.04 -7.99 12.71
N LEU A 173 -4.34 -7.04 12.08
CA LEU A 173 -2.91 -6.86 12.26
C LEU A 173 -2.56 -6.44 13.70
N LYS A 174 -3.41 -5.64 14.37
CA LYS A 174 -3.32 -5.32 15.81
C LYS A 174 -3.34 -6.58 16.69
N LYS A 175 -4.07 -7.62 16.27
CA LYS A 175 -4.20 -8.91 16.98
C LYS A 175 -3.15 -9.94 16.55
N ALA A 176 -2.43 -9.69 15.46
CA ALA A 176 -1.46 -10.62 14.89
C ALA A 176 -0.08 -10.54 15.58
N VAL A 177 0.60 -11.69 15.71
CA VAL A 177 1.98 -11.73 16.20
C VAL A 177 2.93 -11.69 15.01
N VAL A 178 3.52 -10.52 14.74
CA VAL A 178 4.47 -10.31 13.65
C VAL A 178 5.90 -10.50 14.12
N LYS A 179 6.67 -11.30 13.38
CA LYS A 179 8.08 -11.59 13.66
C LYS A 179 8.95 -11.32 12.44
N ASP A 180 10.16 -10.84 12.67
CA ASP A 180 11.18 -10.68 11.63
C ASP A 180 11.79 -12.03 11.22
N THR A 181 12.71 -12.00 10.25
CA THR A 181 13.41 -13.21 9.76
C THR A 181 14.28 -13.89 10.81
N LYS A 182 14.56 -13.24 11.94
CA LYS A 182 15.31 -13.79 13.09
C LYS A 182 14.38 -14.20 14.23
N GLY A 183 13.06 -14.12 14.05
CA GLY A 183 12.06 -14.48 15.04
C GLY A 183 11.81 -13.43 16.13
N LYS A 184 12.38 -12.23 16.00
CA LYS A 184 12.14 -11.11 16.93
C LYS A 184 10.79 -10.48 16.62
N ALA A 185 10.02 -10.13 17.65
CA ALA A 185 8.78 -9.39 17.49
C ALA A 185 9.04 -8.03 16.83
N VAL A 186 8.23 -7.70 15.82
CA VAL A 186 8.23 -6.40 15.16
C VAL A 186 7.11 -5.56 15.78
N ASP A 187 7.45 -4.35 16.20
CA ASP A 187 6.47 -3.39 16.70
C ASP A 187 5.89 -2.61 15.51
N LEU A 188 4.61 -2.84 15.24
CA LEU A 188 3.87 -2.17 14.17
C LEU A 188 2.96 -1.05 14.69
N SER A 189 3.07 -0.67 15.97
CA SER A 189 2.21 0.37 16.57
C SER A 189 2.26 1.67 15.77
N LYS A 190 3.45 2.15 15.40
CA LYS A 190 3.63 3.34 14.56
C LYS A 190 2.93 3.21 13.19
N PHE A 191 3.10 2.07 12.53
CA PHE A 191 2.49 1.80 11.23
C PHE A 191 0.95 1.77 11.30
N LEU A 192 0.41 1.28 12.43
CA LEU A 192 -1.03 1.20 12.67
C LEU A 192 -1.62 2.53 13.15
N SER A 193 -0.83 3.38 13.83
CA SER A 193 -1.28 4.65 14.41
C SER A 193 -1.26 5.82 13.43
N GLU A 194 -0.54 5.73 12.30
CA GLU A 194 -0.52 6.78 11.26
C GLU A 194 -1.91 7.09 10.65
N GLY A 195 -2.92 6.25 10.92
CA GLY A 195 -4.32 6.52 10.58
C GLY A 195 -5.22 7.02 11.73
N GLU A 196 -4.73 7.09 12.97
CA GLU A 196 -5.54 7.36 14.18
C GLU A 196 -5.24 8.71 14.86
N GLU A 197 -4.31 9.53 14.35
CA GLU A 197 -3.83 10.73 15.07
C GLU A 197 -4.88 11.85 15.28
N ASP A 198 -6.11 11.73 14.78
CA ASP A 198 -7.15 12.77 14.92
C ASP A 198 -8.24 12.50 15.98
N GLU A 199 -8.15 11.43 16.79
CA GLU A 199 -9.06 11.22 17.94
C GLU A 199 -8.40 11.62 19.28
N LYS A 200 -8.24 12.93 19.51
CA LYS A 200 -8.12 13.50 20.86
C LYS A 200 -8.85 14.83 21.02
#